data_AF-A0A9D4XEM6-F1
#
_entry.id   AF-A0A9D4XEM6-F1
#
_cell.length_a   1.000
_cell.length_b   1.000
_cell.length_c   1.000
_cell.angle_alpha   90.00
_cell.angle_beta   90.00
_cell.angle_gamma   90.00
#
_symmetry.space_group_name_H-M   'P 1'
#
loop_
_entity.id
_entity.type
_entity.pdbx_description
1 polymer ?
#
loop_
_entity_poly.entity_id
_entity_poly.type
_entity_poly.pdbx_seq_one_letter_code
_entity_poly.pdbx_strand_id
1 'polypeptide(L)'
;FLGNFFYLFIASTLLGVLTGLLSAYVIKKLYIGRHSTDREFALMMLMTYLSYMVAELFYLSGILTVFFCGIVMSHYTWHNVTESSRVTTKHSFATLSFVVEIFIFLYVGMDALDIEKWKFVSDSPGTSIATSSVLLGLVLLGRATFIFPLSYLSNLTKKSQYQKISFRQQVIIWWAGLMRGVVSMALAYNQFMMSGHTQLHSNAIMITSTITVVLFSIVVFGLLTKPLIRLLLPHSKVTTSMTTT
;
A
#
# COMPACT_ATOMS: atom_id res chain seq x y z
N PHE A 1 -9.98 0.61 23.76
CA PHE A 1 -9.56 0.34 22.36
C PHE A 1 -9.62 1.60 21.49
N LEU A 2 -10.79 2.22 21.28
CA LEU A 2 -10.89 3.44 20.45
C LEU A 2 -10.02 4.61 20.96
N GLY A 3 -10.01 4.91 22.26
CA GLY A 3 -9.22 6.03 22.80
C GLY A 3 -7.71 5.86 22.57
N ASN A 4 -7.18 4.65 22.79
CA ASN A 4 -5.77 4.35 22.52
C ASN A 4 -5.45 4.42 21.01
N PHE A 5 -6.38 3.96 20.16
CA PHE A 5 -6.23 4.07 18.72
C PHE A 5 -6.15 5.54 18.26
N PHE A 6 -7.08 6.40 18.72
CA PHE A 6 -7.06 7.82 18.37
C PHE A 6 -5.81 8.52 18.92
N TYR A 7 -5.39 8.18 20.13
CA TYR A 7 -4.16 8.71 20.72
C TYR A 7 -2.93 8.34 19.88
N LEU A 8 -2.73 7.04 19.59
CA LEU A 8 -1.63 6.58 18.76
C LEU A 8 -1.67 7.19 17.36
N PHE A 9 -2.86 7.27 16.74
CA PHE A 9 -3.02 7.86 15.43
C PHE A 9 -2.65 9.35 15.41
N ILE A 10 -3.23 10.16 16.29
CA ILE A 10 -2.99 11.61 16.35
C ILE A 10 -1.53 11.90 16.71
N ALA A 11 -0.97 11.20 17.70
CA ALA A 11 0.40 11.38 18.13
C ALA A 11 1.41 11.00 17.03
N SER A 12 1.23 9.85 16.37
CA SER A 12 2.06 9.44 15.23
C SER A 12 1.96 10.40 14.04
N THR A 13 0.75 10.87 13.71
CA THR A 13 0.56 11.86 12.65
C THR A 13 1.26 13.16 12.98
N LEU A 14 1.10 13.68 14.20
CA LEU A 14 1.70 14.94 14.62
C LEU A 14 3.23 14.84 14.62
N LEU A 15 3.78 13.72 15.11
CA LEU A 15 5.22 13.48 15.10
C LEU A 15 5.76 13.40 13.66
N GLY A 16 5.08 12.69 12.75
CA GLY A 16 5.47 12.59 11.35
C GLY A 16 5.43 13.94 10.62
N VAL A 17 4.41 14.78 10.92
CA VAL A 17 4.33 16.15 10.38
C VAL A 17 5.47 17.02 10.91
N LEU A 18 5.77 16.95 12.21
CA LEU A 18 6.87 17.71 12.81
C LEU A 18 8.23 17.30 12.22
N THR A 19 8.51 16.00 12.08
CA THR A 19 9.77 15.53 11.49
C THR A 19 9.85 15.87 10.00
N GLY A 20 8.73 15.81 9.27
CA GLY A 20 8.65 16.24 7.87
C GLY A 20 8.95 17.74 7.70
N LEU A 21 8.34 18.58 8.54
CA LEU A 21 8.60 20.04 8.55
C LEU A 21 10.04 20.36 8.99
N LEU A 22 10.56 19.63 9.97
CA LEU A 22 11.95 19.74 10.40
C LEU A 22 12.90 19.42 9.24
N SER A 23 12.62 18.37 8.46
CA SER A 23 13.43 18.04 7.28
C SER A 23 13.43 19.16 6.25
N ALA A 24 12.27 19.76 5.96
CA ALA A 24 12.15 20.91 5.06
C ALA A 24 12.91 22.13 5.59
N TYR A 25 12.83 22.39 6.91
CA TYR A 25 13.57 23.47 7.55
C TYR A 25 15.08 23.26 7.50
N VAL A 26 15.55 22.04 7.78
CA VAL A 26 16.97 21.68 7.74
C VAL A 26 17.53 21.84 6.33
N ILE A 27 16.81 21.39 5.30
CA ILE A 27 17.21 21.56 3.89
C ILE A 27 17.23 23.03 3.49
N LYS A 28 16.23 23.81 3.93
CA LYS A 28 16.18 25.25 3.67
C LYS A 28 17.30 26.02 4.37
N LYS A 29 17.61 25.69 5.62
CA LYS A 29 18.57 26.44 6.45
C LYS A 29 20.01 26.04 6.20
N LEU A 30 20.27 24.78 5.85
CA LEU A 30 21.63 24.33 5.58
C LEU A 30 22.23 24.99 4.34
N TYR A 31 21.43 25.54 3.40
CA TYR A 31 21.85 26.34 2.21
C TYR A 31 23.08 25.79 1.42
N ILE A 32 23.49 24.55 1.68
CA ILE A 32 24.71 23.86 1.21
C ILE A 32 24.41 22.93 0.03
N GLY A 33 23.14 22.83 -0.37
CA GLY A 33 22.68 21.91 -1.42
C GLY A 33 22.94 22.37 -2.86
N ARG A 34 23.32 23.63 -3.09
CA ARG A 34 23.49 24.14 -4.46
C ARG A 34 24.67 23.50 -5.22
N HIS A 35 25.53 22.73 -4.56
CA HIS A 35 26.70 22.10 -5.18
C HIS A 35 26.68 20.57 -5.27
N SER A 36 25.71 19.85 -4.68
CA SER A 36 25.79 18.38 -4.59
C SER A 36 24.43 17.71 -4.38
N THR A 37 23.85 17.20 -5.47
CA THR A 37 22.57 16.46 -5.55
C THR A 37 22.49 15.28 -4.57
N ASP A 38 23.60 14.57 -4.38
CA ASP A 38 23.78 13.41 -3.53
C ASP A 38 23.53 13.70 -2.05
N ARG A 39 23.95 14.86 -1.55
CA ARG A 39 23.76 15.25 -0.13
C ARG A 39 22.30 15.52 0.19
N GLU A 40 21.59 16.17 -0.73
CA GLU A 40 20.15 16.44 -0.57
C GLU A 40 19.38 15.13 -0.46
N PHE A 41 19.66 14.17 -1.36
CA PHE A 41 19.06 12.84 -1.31
C PHE A 41 19.41 12.07 -0.03
N ALA A 42 20.68 12.06 0.38
CA ALA A 42 21.11 11.38 1.60
C ALA A 42 20.43 11.94 2.87
N LEU A 43 20.34 13.28 2.99
CA LEU A 43 19.64 13.93 4.09
C LEU A 43 18.14 13.61 4.09
N MET A 44 17.52 13.52 2.91
CA MET A 44 16.13 13.13 2.77
C MET A 44 15.88 11.70 3.29
N MET A 45 16.72 10.74 2.90
CA MET A 45 16.65 9.36 3.39
C MET A 45 16.89 9.28 4.91
N LEU A 46 17.91 9.98 5.40
CA LEU A 46 18.26 10.02 6.82
C LEU A 46 17.11 10.55 7.68
N MET A 47 16.49 11.66 7.28
CA MET A 47 15.37 12.26 8.02
C MET A 47 14.14 11.35 8.05
N THR A 48 13.86 10.68 6.93
CA THR A 48 12.77 9.70 6.85
C THR A 48 13.00 8.55 7.83
N TYR A 49 14.22 8.00 7.87
CA TYR A 49 14.58 6.94 8.81
C TYR A 49 14.58 7.42 10.28
N LEU A 50 15.06 8.63 10.53
CA LEU A 50 15.05 9.23 11.86
C LEU A 50 13.61 9.37 12.40
N SER A 51 12.64 9.74 11.55
CA SER A 51 11.23 9.80 11.95
C SER A 51 10.69 8.45 12.45
N TYR A 52 11.13 7.35 11.83
CA TYR A 52 10.79 5.99 12.27
C TYR A 52 11.37 5.69 13.66
N MET A 53 12.67 5.94 13.84
CA MET A 53 13.38 5.64 15.09
C MET A 53 12.83 6.45 16.27
N VAL A 54 12.52 7.72 16.04
CA VAL A 54 11.91 8.58 17.07
C VAL A 54 10.52 8.07 17.46
N ALA A 55 9.71 7.61 16.49
CA ALA A 55 8.39 7.06 16.79
C ALA A 55 8.47 5.76 17.63
N GLU A 56 9.40 4.87 17.32
CA GLU A 56 9.65 3.65 18.10
C GLU A 56 10.07 3.97 19.54
N LEU A 57 10.91 5.00 19.74
CA LEU A 57 11.35 5.43 21.08
C LEU A 57 10.18 5.93 21.96
N PHE A 58 9.16 6.52 21.34
CA PHE A 58 7.95 6.98 22.03
C PHE A 58 6.83 5.92 22.10
N TYR A 59 7.12 4.66 21.72
CA TYR A 59 6.12 3.59 21.64
C TYR A 59 4.90 3.95 20.76
N LEU A 60 5.13 4.75 19.72
CA LEU A 60 4.14 5.16 18.73
C LEU A 60 4.24 4.27 17.47
N SER A 61 3.29 4.40 16.54
CA SER A 61 3.36 3.67 15.27
C SER A 61 4.43 4.28 14.35
N GLY A 62 5.57 3.60 14.23
CA GLY A 62 6.66 4.01 13.32
C GLY A 62 6.22 4.08 11.86
N ILE A 63 5.44 3.09 11.41
CA ILE A 63 4.95 3.00 10.02
C ILE A 63 4.04 4.20 9.68
N LEU A 64 3.11 4.56 10.55
CA LEU A 64 2.23 5.72 10.35
C LEU A 64 3.04 7.02 10.35
N THR A 65 4.00 7.15 11.27
CA THR A 65 4.83 8.35 11.39
C THR A 65 5.65 8.59 10.12
N VAL A 66 6.34 7.57 9.61
CA VAL A 66 7.12 7.67 8.37
C VAL A 66 6.22 8.00 7.17
N PHE A 67 5.01 7.44 7.13
CA PHE A 67 4.06 7.71 6.06
C PHE A 67 3.66 9.20 6.03
N PHE A 68 3.27 9.78 7.17
CA PHE A 68 2.94 11.20 7.25
C PHE A 68 4.17 12.10 7.03
N CYS A 69 5.34 11.69 7.52
CA CYS A 69 6.61 12.37 7.24
C CYS A 69 6.87 12.44 5.73
N GLY A 70 6.71 11.33 5.02
CA GLY A 70 6.87 11.26 3.56
C GLY A 70 5.88 12.14 2.80
N ILE A 71 4.61 12.22 3.22
CA ILE A 71 3.61 13.10 2.61
C ILE A 71 4.02 14.57 2.76
N VAL A 72 4.36 14.99 3.98
CA VAL A 72 4.77 16.37 4.28
C VAL A 72 6.03 16.72 3.49
N MET A 73 6.98 15.80 3.42
CA MET A 73 8.22 15.97 2.69
C MET A 73 7.99 16.06 1.17
N SER A 74 7.06 15.28 0.62
CA SER A 74 6.66 15.40 -0.79
C SER A 74 6.03 16.74 -1.13
N HIS A 75 5.44 17.45 -0.17
CA HIS A 75 4.80 18.75 -0.41
C HIS A 75 5.75 19.93 -0.14
N TYR A 76 6.43 19.93 1.00
CA TYR A 76 7.25 21.05 1.44
C TYR A 76 8.71 20.91 1.00
N THR A 77 9.30 19.73 1.17
CA THR A 77 10.71 19.51 0.81
C THR A 77 10.90 19.45 -0.70
N TRP A 78 9.92 18.91 -1.44
CA TRP A 78 9.96 18.90 -2.91
C TRP A 78 10.22 20.29 -3.49
N HIS A 79 9.52 21.33 -3.00
CA HIS A 79 9.69 22.68 -3.51
C HIS A 79 11.05 23.31 -3.15
N ASN A 80 11.68 22.88 -2.04
CA ASN A 80 12.95 23.43 -1.56
C ASN A 80 14.20 22.77 -2.18
N VAL A 81 14.05 21.62 -2.84
CA VAL A 81 15.14 20.82 -3.41
C VAL A 81 15.41 21.21 -4.88
N THR A 82 16.67 21.07 -5.32
CA THR A 82 17.09 21.35 -6.71
C THR A 82 16.41 20.45 -7.73
N GLU A 83 16.21 20.93 -8.97
CA GLU A 83 15.56 20.13 -10.04
C GLU A 83 16.29 18.82 -10.33
N SER A 84 17.63 18.84 -10.39
CA SER A 84 18.43 17.62 -10.57
C SER A 84 18.18 16.59 -9.47
N SER A 85 18.07 17.04 -8.22
CA SER A 85 17.85 16.18 -7.05
C SER A 85 16.44 15.61 -6.99
N ARG A 86 15.43 16.36 -7.47
CA ARG A 86 14.05 15.84 -7.62
C ARG A 86 13.99 14.65 -8.56
N VAL A 87 14.67 14.74 -9.69
CA VAL A 87 14.72 13.66 -10.69
C VAL A 87 15.42 12.44 -10.10
N THR A 88 16.62 12.60 -9.53
CA THR A 88 17.35 11.51 -8.88
C THR A 88 16.54 10.86 -7.78
N THR A 89 15.95 11.66 -6.88
CA THR A 89 15.14 11.17 -5.76
C THR A 89 13.95 10.35 -6.23
N LYS A 90 13.23 10.82 -7.25
CA LYS A 90 12.09 10.09 -7.84
C LYS A 90 12.52 8.75 -8.42
N HIS A 91 13.63 8.71 -9.17
CA HIS A 91 14.13 7.46 -9.74
C HIS A 91 14.64 6.51 -8.64
N SER A 92 15.40 7.01 -7.67
CA SER A 92 15.92 6.22 -6.55
C SER A 92 14.82 5.61 -5.68
N PHE A 93 13.76 6.35 -5.35
CA PHE A 93 12.63 5.79 -4.61
C PHE A 93 11.84 4.78 -5.44
N ALA A 94 11.68 5.02 -6.75
CA ALA A 94 11.03 4.06 -7.63
C ALA A 94 11.82 2.75 -7.75
N THR A 95 13.15 2.81 -7.89
CA THR A 95 14.00 1.62 -7.94
C THR A 95 14.05 0.90 -6.60
N LEU A 96 14.17 1.62 -5.49
CA LEU A 96 14.17 1.03 -4.15
C LEU A 96 12.83 0.35 -3.84
N SER A 97 11.70 1.00 -4.18
CA SER A 97 10.37 0.39 -4.05
C SER A 97 10.25 -0.89 -4.86
N PHE A 98 10.74 -0.89 -6.11
CA PHE A 98 10.69 -2.06 -6.98
C PHE A 98 11.56 -3.21 -6.45
N VAL A 99 12.75 -2.92 -5.94
CA VAL A 99 13.64 -3.93 -5.35
C VAL A 99 13.01 -4.54 -4.09
N VAL A 100 12.48 -3.71 -3.18
CA VAL A 100 11.80 -4.18 -1.96
C VAL A 100 10.56 -5.01 -2.31
N GLU A 101 9.81 -4.61 -3.33
CA GLU A 101 8.67 -5.37 -3.85
C GLU A 101 9.09 -6.76 -4.34
N ILE A 102 10.18 -6.87 -5.11
CA ILE A 102 10.74 -8.16 -5.54
C ILE A 102 11.11 -9.03 -4.33
N PHE A 103 11.79 -8.47 -3.32
CA PHE A 103 12.17 -9.22 -2.13
C PHE A 103 10.97 -9.77 -1.36
N ILE A 104 9.92 -8.96 -1.18
CA ILE A 104 8.70 -9.39 -0.48
C ILE A 104 8.00 -10.49 -1.28
N PHE A 105 7.90 -10.35 -2.60
CA PHE A 105 7.33 -11.39 -3.45
C PHE A 105 8.14 -12.69 -3.46
N LEU A 106 9.46 -12.59 -3.48
CA LEU A 106 10.34 -13.75 -3.37
C LEU A 106 10.12 -14.46 -2.03
N TYR A 107 10.07 -13.71 -0.92
CA TYR A 107 9.84 -14.28 0.40
C TYR A 107 8.49 -15.01 0.48
N VAL A 108 7.43 -14.40 -0.06
CA VAL A 108 6.12 -15.03 -0.15
C VAL A 108 6.15 -16.30 -1.01
N GLY A 109 6.84 -16.25 -2.16
CA GLY A 109 6.97 -17.39 -3.06
C GLY A 109 7.74 -18.54 -2.42
N MET A 110 8.82 -18.25 -1.70
CA MET A 110 9.60 -19.24 -0.96
C MET A 110 8.76 -19.89 0.14
N ASP A 111 7.99 -19.11 0.90
CA ASP A 111 7.11 -19.64 1.94
C ASP A 111 5.98 -20.52 1.38
N ALA A 112 5.51 -20.20 0.17
CA ALA A 112 4.49 -20.99 -0.51
C ALA A 112 4.99 -22.32 -1.08
N LEU A 113 6.29 -22.45 -1.35
CA LEU A 113 6.92 -23.68 -1.85
C LEU A 113 7.43 -24.61 -0.75
N ASP A 114 7.29 -24.22 0.52
CA ASP A 114 7.73 -25.01 1.66
C ASP A 114 6.84 -26.27 1.82
N ILE A 115 7.39 -27.43 1.45
CA ILE A 115 6.71 -28.73 1.39
C ILE A 115 6.23 -29.19 2.77
N GLU A 116 6.93 -28.82 3.85
CA GLU A 116 6.58 -29.25 5.21
C GLU A 116 5.26 -28.62 5.67
N LYS A 117 4.99 -27.39 5.25
CA LYS A 117 3.72 -26.68 5.52
C LYS A 117 2.55 -27.25 4.72
N TRP A 118 2.79 -27.73 3.50
CA TRP A 118 1.78 -28.35 2.64
C TRP A 118 1.40 -29.76 3.09
N LYS A 119 2.34 -30.50 3.68
CA LYS A 119 2.08 -31.86 4.18
C LYS A 119 1.00 -31.89 5.26
N PHE A 120 0.92 -30.86 6.11
CA PHE A 120 -0.14 -30.70 7.12
C PHE A 120 -1.51 -30.32 6.55
N VAL A 121 -1.58 -29.74 5.34
CA VAL A 121 -2.85 -29.37 4.67
C VAL A 121 -3.48 -30.57 3.98
N SER A 122 -2.68 -31.55 3.56
CA SER A 122 -3.13 -32.79 2.90
C SER A 122 -3.99 -33.70 3.79
N ASP A 123 -4.00 -33.52 5.10
CA ASP A 123 -4.87 -34.28 6.02
C ASP A 123 -6.34 -33.76 6.03
N SER A 124 -6.61 -32.54 5.56
CA SER A 124 -7.99 -32.01 5.39
C SER A 124 -8.10 -30.96 4.26
N PRO A 125 -7.99 -31.36 2.98
CA PRO A 125 -8.00 -30.44 1.84
C PRO A 125 -9.35 -29.71 1.66
N GLY A 126 -10.46 -30.34 2.06
CA GLY A 126 -11.81 -29.77 1.90
C GLY A 126 -12.10 -28.56 2.81
N THR A 127 -11.57 -28.57 4.03
CA THR A 127 -11.80 -27.49 5.00
C THR A 127 -10.94 -26.26 4.70
N SER A 128 -9.69 -26.45 4.26
CA SER A 128 -8.76 -25.36 3.88
C SER A 128 -9.23 -24.58 2.63
N ILE A 129 -9.80 -25.26 1.65
CA ILE A 129 -10.38 -24.61 0.45
C ILE A 129 -11.65 -23.85 0.83
N ALA A 130 -12.50 -24.43 1.70
CA ALA A 130 -13.72 -23.78 2.17
C ALA A 130 -13.40 -22.51 2.98
N THR A 131 -12.45 -22.55 3.92
CA THR A 131 -12.05 -21.38 4.71
C THR A 131 -11.40 -20.30 3.85
N SER A 132 -10.57 -20.68 2.88
CA SER A 132 -9.92 -19.75 1.95
C SER A 132 -10.95 -19.03 1.06
N SER A 133 -11.96 -19.75 0.58
CA SER A 133 -13.08 -19.19 -0.19
C SER A 133 -13.95 -18.25 0.65
N VAL A 134 -14.25 -18.63 1.90
CA VAL A 134 -15.02 -17.80 2.85
C VAL A 134 -14.27 -16.52 3.21
N LEU A 135 -12.97 -16.60 3.46
CA LEU A 135 -12.13 -15.42 3.74
C LEU A 135 -12.05 -14.47 2.54
N LEU A 136 -11.90 -15.01 1.34
CA LEU A 136 -11.97 -14.21 0.10
C LEU A 136 -13.33 -13.55 -0.05
N GLY A 137 -14.42 -14.31 0.16
CA GLY A 137 -15.79 -13.80 0.12
C GLY A 137 -16.03 -12.68 1.14
N LEU A 138 -15.57 -12.86 2.37
CA LEU A 138 -15.67 -11.84 3.43
C LEU A 138 -14.89 -10.56 3.09
N VAL A 139 -13.70 -10.68 2.50
CA VAL A 139 -12.89 -9.52 2.08
C VAL A 139 -13.56 -8.78 0.93
N LEU A 140 -14.10 -9.50 -0.05
CA LEU A 140 -14.85 -8.95 -1.18
C LEU A 140 -16.12 -8.21 -0.72
N LEU A 141 -16.91 -8.86 0.14
CA LEU A 141 -18.12 -8.31 0.74
C LEU A 141 -17.83 -7.10 1.62
N GLY A 142 -16.84 -7.20 2.52
CA GLY A 142 -16.44 -6.09 3.37
C GLY A 142 -16.01 -4.87 2.56
N ARG A 143 -15.24 -5.06 1.48
CA ARG A 143 -14.89 -3.96 0.57
C ARG A 143 -16.10 -3.39 -0.15
N ALA A 144 -17.00 -4.24 -0.66
CA ALA A 144 -18.21 -3.80 -1.32
C ALA A 144 -19.08 -2.94 -0.38
N THR A 145 -19.29 -3.39 0.85
CA THR A 145 -20.09 -2.68 1.86
C THR A 145 -19.46 -1.36 2.31
N PHE A 146 -18.15 -1.15 2.16
CA PHE A 146 -17.55 0.18 2.39
C PHE A 146 -17.60 1.06 1.14
N ILE A 147 -17.30 0.52 -0.04
CA ILE A 147 -17.13 1.31 -1.26
C ILE A 147 -18.47 1.78 -1.82
N PHE A 148 -19.52 0.96 -1.83
CA PHE A 148 -20.83 1.36 -2.34
C PHE A 148 -21.46 2.50 -1.52
N PRO A 149 -21.47 2.47 -0.17
CA PRO A 149 -21.95 3.59 0.64
C PRO A 149 -21.07 4.83 0.55
N LEU A 150 -19.74 4.69 0.51
CA LEU A 150 -18.86 5.86 0.33
C LEU A 150 -19.07 6.51 -1.03
N SER A 151 -19.27 5.71 -2.08
CA SER A 151 -19.52 6.22 -3.42
C SER A 151 -20.89 6.89 -3.51
N TYR A 152 -21.91 6.31 -2.86
CA TYR A 152 -23.22 6.93 -2.71
C TYR A 152 -23.12 8.27 -1.97
N LEU A 153 -22.46 8.31 -0.81
CA LEU A 153 -22.24 9.53 -0.03
C LEU A 153 -21.45 10.59 -0.81
N SER A 154 -20.40 10.20 -1.52
CA SER A 154 -19.62 11.08 -2.40
C SER A 154 -20.46 11.65 -3.55
N ASN A 155 -21.40 10.86 -4.08
CA ASN A 155 -22.33 11.29 -5.13
C ASN A 155 -23.41 12.25 -4.61
N LEU A 156 -23.76 12.19 -3.31
CA LEU A 156 -24.63 13.18 -2.66
C LEU A 156 -23.91 14.51 -2.41
N THR A 157 -22.63 14.49 -2.03
CA THR A 157 -21.87 15.72 -1.73
C THR A 157 -21.45 16.48 -3.00
N LYS A 158 -21.38 15.82 -4.16
CA LYS A 158 -20.99 16.46 -5.43
C LYS A 158 -22.18 17.11 -6.15
N LYS A 159 -22.17 18.45 -6.19
CA LYS A 159 -23.20 19.28 -6.86
C LYS A 159 -23.18 19.27 -8.40
N SER A 160 -22.08 18.84 -9.04
CA SER A 160 -21.91 18.90 -10.51
C SER A 160 -22.11 17.53 -11.19
N GLN A 161 -22.91 17.50 -12.26
CA GLN A 161 -23.29 16.27 -12.98
C GLN A 161 -22.12 15.59 -13.72
N TYR A 162 -21.09 16.35 -14.09
CA TYR A 162 -19.91 15.85 -14.83
C TYR A 162 -18.92 15.04 -13.97
N GLN A 163 -19.12 14.99 -12.65
CA GLN A 163 -18.20 14.33 -11.71
C GLN A 163 -18.84 13.20 -10.92
N LYS A 164 -20.06 12.80 -11.32
CA LYS A 164 -20.80 11.67 -10.74
C LYS A 164 -20.15 10.37 -11.18
N ILE A 165 -19.74 9.56 -10.19
CA ILE A 165 -19.10 8.27 -10.43
C ILE A 165 -20.19 7.30 -10.91
N SER A 166 -20.15 6.93 -12.19
CA SER A 166 -21.08 5.96 -12.77
C SER A 166 -20.92 4.58 -12.12
N PHE A 167 -21.97 3.77 -12.06
CA PHE A 167 -21.93 2.41 -11.50
C PHE A 167 -20.79 1.57 -12.09
N ARG A 168 -20.48 1.72 -13.39
CA ARG A 168 -19.31 1.09 -14.03
C ARG A 168 -17.98 1.53 -13.39
N GLN A 169 -17.81 2.83 -13.14
CA GLN A 169 -16.62 3.36 -12.47
C GLN A 169 -16.54 2.91 -11.01
N GLN A 170 -17.67 2.76 -10.31
CA GLN A 170 -17.70 2.21 -8.94
C GLN A 170 -17.21 0.76 -8.91
N VAL A 171 -17.64 -0.06 -9.87
CA VAL A 171 -17.18 -1.45 -10.02
C VAL A 171 -15.69 -1.50 -10.34
N ILE A 172 -15.17 -0.57 -11.17
CA ILE A 172 -13.71 -0.46 -11.42
C ILE A 172 -12.97 -0.09 -10.15
N ILE A 173 -13.46 0.88 -9.37
CA ILE A 173 -12.83 1.29 -8.11
C ILE A 173 -12.83 0.15 -7.10
N TRP A 174 -13.95 -0.58 -7.00
CA TRP A 174 -14.05 -1.78 -6.16
C TRP A 174 -13.06 -2.85 -6.60
N TRP A 175 -12.99 -3.13 -7.91
CA TRP A 175 -12.08 -4.12 -8.45
C TRP A 175 -10.60 -3.74 -8.30
N ALA A 176 -10.24 -2.50 -8.63
CA ALA A 176 -8.87 -2.00 -8.50
C ALA A 176 -8.37 -2.04 -7.04
N GLY A 177 -9.27 -1.84 -6.07
CA GLY A 177 -8.97 -1.95 -4.65
C GLY A 177 -8.77 -3.39 -4.13
N LEU A 178 -9.05 -4.41 -4.94
CA LEU A 178 -8.85 -5.83 -4.57
C LEU A 178 -7.40 -6.29 -4.75
N MET A 179 -6.59 -5.55 -5.53
CA MET A 179 -5.15 -5.77 -5.59
C MET A 179 -4.55 -5.42 -4.22
N ARG A 180 -4.50 -6.40 -3.32
CA ARG A 180 -3.79 -6.27 -2.05
C ARG A 180 -2.35 -5.84 -2.33
N GLY A 181 -1.97 -4.67 -1.83
CA GLY A 181 -0.62 -4.17 -1.94
C GLY A 181 0.36 -4.95 -1.06
N VAL A 182 1.65 -4.85 -1.42
CA VAL A 182 2.81 -5.35 -0.67
C VAL A 182 2.76 -5.01 0.82
N VAL A 183 2.21 -3.84 1.19
CA VAL A 183 2.10 -3.39 2.58
C VAL A 183 1.24 -4.33 3.44
N SER A 184 0.14 -4.85 2.88
CA SER A 184 -0.73 -5.79 3.60
C SER A 184 -0.04 -7.13 3.87
N MET A 185 0.79 -7.57 2.92
CA MET A 185 1.63 -8.75 3.08
C MET A 185 2.68 -8.54 4.16
N ALA A 186 3.41 -7.44 4.12
CA ALA A 186 4.44 -7.13 5.12
C ALA A 186 3.87 -7.06 6.55
N LEU A 187 2.69 -6.44 6.72
CA LEU A 187 2.01 -6.39 8.02
C LEU A 187 1.56 -7.77 8.50
N ALA A 188 1.01 -8.58 7.59
CA ALA A 188 0.63 -9.95 7.91
C ALA A 188 1.86 -10.75 8.36
N TYR A 189 2.97 -10.68 7.60
CA TYR A 189 4.23 -11.34 7.96
C TYR A 189 4.78 -10.88 9.32
N ASN A 190 4.77 -9.58 9.61
CA ASN A 190 5.21 -9.09 10.91
C ASN A 190 4.35 -9.70 12.03
N GLN A 191 3.02 -9.67 11.88
CA GLN A 191 2.12 -10.31 12.84
C GLN A 191 2.39 -11.81 12.97
N PHE A 192 2.61 -12.52 11.86
CA PHE A 192 2.86 -13.96 11.87
C PHE A 192 4.18 -14.34 12.54
N MET A 193 5.25 -13.58 12.28
CA MET A 193 6.57 -13.78 12.90
C MET A 193 6.55 -13.45 14.39
N MET A 194 5.91 -12.35 14.78
CA MET A 194 5.77 -11.96 16.19
C MET A 194 4.83 -12.89 16.97
N SER A 195 3.86 -13.49 16.30
CA SER A 195 2.91 -14.40 16.93
C SER A 195 3.52 -15.76 17.28
N GLY A 196 4.75 -16.09 16.87
CA GLY A 196 5.70 -17.01 17.55
C GLY A 196 5.23 -18.38 18.06
N HIS A 197 4.01 -18.83 17.77
CA HIS A 197 3.43 -20.06 18.26
C HIS A 197 3.39 -21.06 17.10
N THR A 198 4.59 -21.43 16.64
CA THR A 198 4.87 -22.48 15.64
C THR A 198 4.56 -23.89 16.13
N GLN A 199 3.97 -24.06 17.32
CA GLN A 199 3.74 -25.35 17.97
C GLN A 199 2.26 -25.78 18.03
N LEU A 200 1.33 -24.99 17.49
CA LEU A 200 -0.09 -25.33 17.45
C LEU A 200 -0.55 -25.53 15.99
N HIS A 201 -1.01 -26.74 15.67
CA HIS A 201 -1.46 -27.17 14.34
C HIS A 201 -2.44 -26.17 13.67
N SER A 202 -3.24 -25.47 14.47
CA SER A 202 -4.18 -24.42 14.01
C SER A 202 -3.50 -23.17 13.42
N ASN A 203 -2.35 -22.76 13.95
CA ASN A 203 -1.64 -21.57 13.49
C ASN A 203 -0.93 -21.82 12.16
N ALA A 204 -0.35 -23.02 11.98
CA ALA A 204 0.27 -23.42 10.73
C ALA A 204 -0.76 -23.45 9.58
N ILE A 205 -1.96 -24.01 9.81
CA ILE A 205 -3.04 -24.03 8.82
C ILE A 205 -3.51 -22.61 8.46
N MET A 206 -3.60 -21.71 9.44
CA MET A 206 -3.98 -20.31 9.22
C MET A 206 -2.93 -19.56 8.39
N ILE A 207 -1.65 -19.79 8.65
CA ILE A 207 -0.53 -19.18 7.93
C ILE A 207 -0.54 -19.65 6.47
N THR A 208 -0.55 -20.96 6.23
CA THR A 208 -0.54 -21.52 4.87
C THR A 208 -1.79 -21.10 4.08
N SER A 209 -2.98 -21.15 4.69
CA SER A 209 -4.23 -20.69 4.06
C SER A 209 -4.18 -19.20 3.71
N THR A 210 -3.65 -18.35 4.58
CA THR A 210 -3.56 -16.90 4.30
C THR A 210 -2.59 -16.62 3.14
N ILE A 211 -1.46 -17.32 3.09
CA ILE A 211 -0.48 -17.18 2.00
C ILE A 211 -1.06 -17.66 0.68
N THR A 212 -1.73 -18.82 0.64
CA THR A 212 -2.42 -19.31 -0.55
C THR A 212 -3.50 -18.34 -1.01
N VAL A 213 -4.30 -17.80 -0.08
CA VAL A 213 -5.34 -16.80 -0.38
C VAL A 213 -4.73 -15.54 -0.95
N VAL A 214 -3.64 -15.04 -0.39
CA VAL A 214 -3.07 -13.78 -0.89
C VAL A 214 -2.35 -13.98 -2.21
N LEU A 215 -1.62 -15.08 -2.42
CA LEU A 215 -1.03 -15.41 -3.71
C LEU A 215 -2.09 -15.59 -4.80
N PHE A 216 -3.15 -16.36 -4.50
CA PHE A 216 -4.27 -16.54 -5.41
C PHE A 216 -4.92 -15.20 -5.75
N SER A 217 -5.21 -14.37 -4.74
CA SER A 217 -5.76 -13.02 -4.91
C SER A 217 -4.87 -12.15 -5.80
N ILE A 218 -3.55 -12.14 -5.59
CA ILE A 218 -2.63 -11.31 -6.37
C ILE A 218 -2.54 -11.79 -7.82
N VAL A 219 -2.41 -13.09 -8.05
CA VAL A 219 -2.27 -13.66 -9.39
C VAL A 219 -3.58 -13.54 -10.17
N VAL A 220 -4.70 -13.97 -9.58
CA VAL A 220 -6.00 -14.03 -10.26
C VAL A 220 -6.53 -12.62 -10.50
N PHE A 221 -6.64 -11.77 -9.46
CA PHE A 221 -7.11 -10.39 -9.66
C PHE A 221 -6.10 -9.57 -10.48
N GLY A 222 -4.80 -9.85 -10.36
CA GLY A 222 -3.74 -9.30 -11.20
C GLY A 222 -3.98 -9.53 -12.69
N LEU A 223 -4.18 -10.79 -13.07
CA LEU A 223 -4.35 -11.20 -14.46
C LEU A 223 -5.71 -10.77 -15.04
N LEU A 224 -6.77 -10.79 -14.22
CA LEU A 224 -8.12 -10.37 -14.61
C LEU A 224 -8.31 -8.85 -14.72
N THR A 225 -7.39 -8.03 -14.20
CA THR A 225 -7.55 -6.57 -14.25
C THR A 225 -7.45 -6.01 -15.67
N LYS A 226 -6.51 -6.49 -16.48
CA LYS A 226 -6.38 -6.08 -17.90
C LYS A 226 -7.64 -6.37 -18.73
N PRO A 227 -8.22 -7.59 -18.73
CA PRO A 227 -9.44 -7.86 -19.48
C PRO A 227 -10.66 -7.11 -18.92
N LEU A 228 -10.76 -6.93 -17.59
CA LEU A 228 -11.87 -6.19 -17.00
C LEU A 228 -11.87 -4.72 -17.41
N ILE A 229 -10.71 -4.06 -17.40
CA ILE A 229 -10.59 -2.65 -17.82
C ILE A 229 -10.97 -2.51 -19.30
N ARG A 230 -10.53 -3.44 -20.15
CA ARG A 230 -10.88 -3.46 -21.58
C ARG A 230 -12.40 -3.66 -21.80
N LEU A 231 -13.06 -4.47 -20.98
CA LEU A 231 -14.49 -4.73 -21.08
C LEU A 231 -15.33 -3.53 -20.60
N LEU A 232 -14.91 -2.88 -19.52
CA LEU A 232 -15.73 -1.87 -18.84
C LEU A 232 -15.46 -0.42 -19.29
N LEU A 233 -14.26 -0.15 -19.83
CA LEU A 233 -13.90 1.08 -20.52
C LEU A 233 -13.57 0.75 -21.98
N PRO A 234 -14.57 0.50 -22.84
CA PRO A 234 -14.31 0.40 -24.28
C PRO A 234 -13.66 1.71 -24.73
N HIS A 235 -12.53 1.58 -25.44
CA HIS A 235 -11.81 2.70 -26.02
C HIS A 235 -12.82 3.62 -26.71
N SER A 236 -12.97 4.86 -26.22
CA SER A 236 -13.65 5.88 -27.02
C SER A 236 -12.84 5.96 -28.30
N LYS A 237 -13.44 5.55 -29.42
CA LYS A 237 -12.89 5.81 -30.74
C LYS A 237 -12.62 7.31 -30.78
N VAL A 238 -11.35 7.69 -30.77
CA VAL A 238 -10.96 9.04 -31.19
C VAL A 238 -11.31 9.06 -32.67
N THR A 239 -12.50 9.54 -33.00
CA THR A 239 -12.90 9.80 -34.37
C THR A 239 -12.01 10.93 -34.85
N THR A 240 -10.94 10.57 -35.54
CA THR A 240 -10.10 11.48 -36.30
C THR A 240 -10.94 12.03 -37.46
N SER A 241 -11.74 13.06 -37.22
CA SER A 241 -12.26 13.91 -38.29
C SER A 241 -11.30 15.08 -38.49
N MET A 242 -10.14 14.81 -39.08
CA MET A 242 -9.29 15.85 -39.66
C MET A 242 -9.65 15.99 -41.15
N THR A 243 -10.47 17.01 -41.41
CA THR A 243 -10.32 17.99 -42.51
C THR A 243 -9.87 17.46 -43.88
N THR A 244 -10.84 17.27 -44.78
CA THR A 244 -10.66 17.48 -46.22
C THR A 244 -11.66 18.54 -46.69
N THR A 245 -11.19 19.79 -46.75
CA THR A 245 -11.64 20.85 -47.67
C THR A 245 -10.47 21.79 -47.85
#